data_AF-A0A7X6HCK8-F1
#
_entry.id   AF-A0A7X6HCK8-F1
#
_cell.length_a   1.000
_cell.length_b   1.000
_cell.length_c   1.000
_cell.angle_alpha   90.00
_cell.angle_beta   90.00
_cell.angle_gamma   90.00
#
_symmetry.space_group_name_H-M   'P 1'
#
loop_
_entity.id
_entity.type
_entity.pdbx_description
1 polymer ?
#
loop_
_entity_poly.entity_id
_entity_poly.type
_entity_poly.pdbx_seq_one_letter_code
_entity_poly.pdbx_strand_id
1 'polypeptide(L)'
;MQDNVARNENRNADSDHSPRTPAPRSEYQSASSTALPLTPSEDRRWATLAHFGGILGCIPALVIYLIFKDRGPFTAQESKEALNFTLPLTVVAVIVNLLINIPAVNALFAVLAAAIWVFLTVYSVIAGIEVNRGRPYRYPLNLRLIH
;
A
#
# COMPACT_ATOMS: atom_id res chain seq x y z
N MET A 1 -32.45 -46.40 -70.45
CA MET A 1 -32.93 -45.19 -69.74
C MET A 1 -32.02 -45.05 -68.52
N GLN A 2 -30.94 -44.25 -68.52
CA GLN A 2 -30.93 -42.76 -68.56
C GLN A 2 -31.97 -42.22 -67.57
N ASP A 3 -31.73 -41.30 -66.66
CA ASP A 3 -30.62 -40.44 -66.28
C ASP A 3 -31.10 -39.76 -64.99
N ASN A 4 -30.18 -39.33 -64.12
CA ASN A 4 -30.45 -38.40 -63.01
C ASN A 4 -31.41 -38.96 -61.94
N VAL A 5 -31.09 -39.00 -60.65
CA VAL A 5 -31.09 -37.84 -59.76
C VAL A 5 -30.26 -38.23 -58.54
N ALA A 6 -28.94 -38.09 -58.64
CA ALA A 6 -28.11 -37.84 -57.48
C ALA A 6 -28.20 -36.34 -57.16
N ARG A 7 -29.36 -35.89 -56.65
CA ARG A 7 -29.51 -34.53 -56.12
C ARG A 7 -30.82 -34.42 -55.35
N ASN A 8 -30.69 -34.03 -54.08
CA ASN A 8 -31.70 -33.20 -53.40
C ASN A 8 -32.82 -33.92 -52.63
N GLU A 9 -32.51 -34.54 -51.49
CA GLU A 9 -33.43 -34.56 -50.33
C GLU A 9 -32.68 -34.71 -49.00
N ASN A 10 -31.54 -34.03 -48.89
CA ASN A 10 -31.05 -33.55 -47.60
C ASN A 10 -31.70 -32.18 -47.36
N ARG A 11 -33.01 -32.17 -47.07
CA ARG A 11 -33.74 -30.97 -46.68
C ARG A 11 -34.85 -31.34 -45.70
N ASN A 12 -34.70 -30.84 -44.48
CA ASN A 12 -35.77 -30.43 -43.56
C ASN A 12 -36.37 -31.52 -42.67
N ALA A 13 -35.67 -31.82 -41.57
CA ALA A 13 -36.30 -32.03 -40.28
C ALA A 13 -35.34 -31.65 -39.14
N ASP A 14 -34.74 -30.46 -39.25
CA ASP A 14 -34.19 -29.73 -38.11
C ASP A 14 -35.00 -28.44 -37.98
N SER A 15 -35.84 -28.35 -36.96
CA SER A 15 -36.37 -27.08 -36.42
C SER A 15 -37.38 -27.34 -35.30
N ASP A 16 -36.89 -27.83 -34.16
CA ASP A 16 -37.42 -27.30 -32.89
C ASP A 16 -36.27 -27.01 -31.93
N HIS A 17 -35.42 -26.08 -32.35
CA HIS A 17 -34.54 -25.36 -31.44
C HIS A 17 -34.96 -23.90 -31.44
N SER A 18 -35.99 -23.59 -30.66
CA SER A 18 -36.29 -22.22 -30.28
C SER A 18 -35.00 -21.55 -29.78
N PRO A 19 -34.46 -20.51 -30.45
CA PRO A 19 -33.30 -19.81 -29.93
C PRO A 19 -33.77 -19.07 -28.68
N ARG A 20 -33.43 -19.60 -27.49
CA ARG A 20 -33.46 -18.80 -26.27
C ARG A 20 -32.41 -17.73 -26.46
N THR A 21 -32.81 -16.53 -26.89
CA THR A 21 -31.96 -15.35 -26.86
C THR A 21 -31.44 -15.20 -25.42
N PRO A 22 -30.14 -15.35 -25.16
CA PRO A 22 -29.61 -15.02 -23.84
C PRO A 22 -29.88 -13.52 -23.63
N ALA A 23 -30.60 -13.19 -22.57
CA ALA A 23 -30.76 -11.80 -22.16
C ALA A 23 -29.38 -11.13 -22.12
N PRO A 24 -29.25 -9.84 -22.52
CA PRO A 24 -27.98 -9.14 -22.48
C PRO A 24 -27.48 -9.17 -21.02
N ARG A 25 -26.44 -9.97 -20.77
CA ARG A 25 -25.76 -9.97 -19.48
C ARG A 25 -25.20 -8.56 -19.32
N SER A 26 -25.58 -7.89 -18.25
CA SER A 26 -25.04 -6.59 -17.88
C SER A 26 -23.51 -6.68 -17.84
N GLU A 27 -22.84 -6.17 -18.86
CA GLU A 27 -21.38 -5.99 -18.96
C GLU A 27 -20.83 -5.01 -17.90
N TYR A 28 -21.67 -4.53 -16.99
CA TYR A 28 -21.26 -3.98 -15.70
C TYR A 28 -20.85 -5.09 -14.71
N GLN A 29 -20.36 -6.24 -15.20
CA GLN A 29 -19.54 -7.14 -14.42
C GLN A 29 -18.29 -6.35 -14.07
N SER A 30 -18.35 -5.74 -12.88
CA SER A 30 -17.32 -5.03 -12.17
C SER A 30 -15.95 -5.33 -12.75
N ALA A 31 -15.37 -4.37 -13.46
CA ALA A 31 -13.92 -4.31 -13.58
C ALA A 31 -13.43 -4.36 -12.14
N SER A 32 -13.04 -5.55 -11.69
CA SER A 32 -12.45 -5.77 -10.39
C SER A 32 -11.29 -4.78 -10.34
N SER A 33 -11.42 -3.76 -9.50
CA SER A 33 -10.41 -2.73 -9.27
C SER A 33 -9.24 -3.32 -8.47
N THR A 34 -8.80 -4.53 -8.84
CA THR A 34 -7.61 -5.17 -8.33
C THR A 34 -6.46 -4.38 -8.90
N ALA A 35 -6.01 -3.38 -8.15
CA ALA A 35 -4.85 -2.60 -8.52
C ALA A 35 -3.66 -3.54 -8.73
N LEU A 36 -2.96 -3.39 -9.86
CA LEU A 36 -1.89 -4.30 -10.26
C LEU A 36 -0.81 -4.37 -9.15
N PRO A 37 -0.32 -5.57 -8.79
CA PRO A 37 0.79 -5.72 -7.85
C PRO A 37 2.01 -4.88 -8.26
N LEU A 38 2.75 -4.39 -7.27
CA LEU A 38 4.00 -3.68 -7.50
C LEU A 38 5.08 -4.62 -8.03
N THR A 39 5.94 -4.12 -8.91
CA THR A 39 7.19 -4.83 -9.22
C THR A 39 8.08 -4.90 -7.97
N PRO A 40 8.98 -5.89 -7.85
CA PRO A 40 9.85 -6.01 -6.67
C PRO A 40 10.73 -4.78 -6.40
N SER A 41 11.11 -4.04 -7.44
CA SER A 41 11.87 -2.79 -7.32
C SER A 41 11.00 -1.64 -6.80
N GLU A 42 9.76 -1.52 -7.29
CA GLU A 42 8.80 -0.52 -6.80
C GLU A 42 8.41 -0.79 -5.35
N ASP A 43 8.13 -2.05 -5.00
CA ASP A 43 7.78 -2.46 -3.64
C ASP A 43 8.90 -2.10 -2.65
N ARG A 44 10.15 -2.34 -3.03
CA ARG A 44 11.31 -1.92 -2.22
C ARG A 44 11.47 -0.40 -2.15
N ARG A 45 11.21 0.30 -3.25
CA ARG A 45 11.33 1.76 -3.29
C ARG A 45 10.33 2.42 -2.36
N TRP A 46 9.06 2.02 -2.40
CA TRP A 46 8.03 2.59 -1.53
C TRP A 46 8.24 2.22 -0.05
N ALA A 47 8.64 0.99 0.24
CA ALA A 47 9.10 0.59 1.57
C ALA A 47 10.21 1.52 2.10
N THR A 48 11.25 1.76 1.29
CA THR A 48 12.37 2.65 1.64
C THR A 48 11.90 4.09 1.91
N LEU A 49 11.03 4.61 1.05
CA LEU A 49 10.49 5.97 1.19
C LEU A 49 9.62 6.13 2.44
N ALA A 50 8.95 5.07 2.91
CA ALA A 50 8.20 5.13 4.16
C ALA A 50 9.12 5.39 5.37
N HIS A 51 10.30 4.77 5.40
CA HIS A 51 11.28 5.01 6.45
C HIS A 51 11.93 6.39 6.34
N PHE A 52 12.40 6.80 5.17
CA PHE A 52 12.99 8.14 5.01
C PHE A 52 11.98 9.26 5.25
N GLY A 53 10.73 9.05 4.84
CA GLY A 53 9.63 9.96 5.15
C GLY A 53 9.36 10.10 6.64
N GLY A 54 9.82 9.15 7.47
CA GLY A 54 9.70 9.21 8.92
C GLY A 54 10.33 10.45 9.56
N ILE A 55 11.29 11.11 8.90
CA ILE A 55 11.88 12.40 9.30
C ILE A 55 10.82 13.50 9.42
N LEU A 56 9.77 13.42 8.60
CA LEU A 56 8.63 14.35 8.61
C LEU A 56 7.53 13.91 9.59
N GLY A 57 7.80 12.92 10.44
CA GLY A 57 6.84 12.29 11.34
C GLY A 57 6.10 11.13 10.68
N CYS A 58 4.91 10.82 11.20
CA CYS A 58 4.17 9.62 10.80
C CYS A 58 3.40 9.71 9.48
N ILE A 59 3.19 10.92 8.96
CA ILE A 59 2.29 11.14 7.80
C ILE A 59 2.79 10.44 6.54
N PRO A 60 4.07 10.52 6.12
CA PRO A 60 4.51 9.84 4.90
C PRO A 60 4.37 8.32 4.97
N ALA A 61 4.70 7.71 6.12
CA ALA A 61 4.55 6.28 6.34
C ALA A 61 3.07 5.86 6.29
N LEU A 62 2.17 6.66 6.90
CA LEU A 62 0.73 6.43 6.84
C LEU A 62 0.19 6.49 5.41
N VAL A 63 0.55 7.53 4.66
CA VAL A 63 0.10 7.70 3.27
C VAL A 63 0.59 6.54 2.40
N ILE A 64 1.86 6.16 2.50
CA ILE A 64 2.43 5.05 1.74
C ILE A 64 1.72 3.73 2.11
N TYR A 65 1.48 3.49 3.41
CA TYR A 65 0.75 2.31 3.86
C TYR A 65 -0.65 2.26 3.23
N LEU A 66 -1.43 3.34 3.33
CA LEU A 66 -2.80 3.36 2.81
C LEU A 66 -2.89 3.18 1.29
N ILE A 67 -1.92 3.71 0.53
CA ILE A 67 -1.92 3.63 -0.94
C ILE A 67 -1.44 2.26 -1.43
N PHE A 68 -0.43 1.67 -0.80
CA PHE A 68 0.28 0.51 -1.35
C PHE A 68 0.08 -0.80 -0.56
N LYS A 69 -0.62 -0.78 0.57
CA LYS A 69 -0.82 -1.97 1.43
C LYS A 69 -1.36 -3.21 0.69
N ASP A 70 -2.22 -3.00 -0.32
CA ASP A 70 -2.88 -4.11 -1.03
C ASP A 70 -2.10 -4.56 -2.29
N ARG A 71 -1.02 -3.85 -2.65
CA ARG A 71 -0.27 -4.05 -3.90
C ARG A 71 1.18 -4.48 -3.70
N GLY A 72 1.78 -4.11 -2.57
CA GLY A 72 3.18 -4.36 -2.25
C GLY A 72 3.32 -4.97 -0.87
N PRO A 73 3.50 -6.29 -0.73
CA PRO A 73 3.57 -6.93 0.58
C PRO A 73 4.76 -6.42 1.40
N PHE A 74 5.90 -6.13 0.77
CA PHE A 74 7.06 -5.58 1.47
C PHE A 74 6.82 -4.13 1.88
N THR A 75 6.27 -3.30 1.00
CA THR A 75 5.84 -1.93 1.32
C THR A 75 4.84 -1.93 2.47
N ALA A 76 3.83 -2.80 2.43
CA ALA A 76 2.80 -2.89 3.46
C ALA A 76 3.40 -3.18 4.84
N GLN A 77 4.34 -4.13 4.90
CA GLN A 77 5.04 -4.48 6.13
C GLN A 77 5.90 -3.32 6.64
N GLU A 78 6.80 -2.80 5.81
CA GLU A 78 7.80 -1.81 6.22
C GLU A 78 7.17 -0.43 6.48
N SER A 79 6.17 -0.02 5.70
CA SER A 79 5.43 1.22 5.97
C SER A 79 4.59 1.13 7.26
N LYS A 80 4.02 -0.03 7.59
CA LYS A 80 3.35 -0.25 8.88
C LYS A 80 4.33 -0.19 10.05
N GLU A 81 5.51 -0.81 9.89
CA GLU A 81 6.58 -0.78 10.89
C GLU A 81 7.08 0.67 11.11
N ALA A 82 7.37 1.41 10.02
CA ALA A 82 7.73 2.82 10.06
C ALA A 82 6.65 3.69 10.71
N LEU A 83 5.38 3.46 10.39
CA LEU A 83 4.25 4.16 10.97
C LEU A 83 4.17 3.93 12.48
N ASN A 84 4.28 2.69 12.93
CA ASN A 84 4.22 2.37 14.36
C ASN A 84 5.42 2.93 15.15
N PHE A 85 6.58 3.11 14.51
CA PHE A 85 7.73 3.79 15.12
C PHE A 85 7.53 5.31 15.18
N THR A 86 7.12 5.93 14.08
CA THR A 86 7.04 7.39 13.96
C THR A 86 5.82 7.99 14.63
N LEU A 87 4.69 7.29 14.71
CA LEU A 87 3.44 7.77 15.30
C LEU A 87 3.61 8.19 16.77
N PRO A 88 4.09 7.35 17.69
CA PRO A 88 4.26 7.75 19.08
C PRO A 88 5.26 8.89 19.24
N LEU A 89 6.37 8.87 18.49
CA LEU A 89 7.37 9.94 18.54
C LEU A 89 6.83 11.27 18.02
N THR A 90 6.01 11.24 16.97
CA THR A 90 5.36 12.43 16.42
C THR A 90 4.40 13.04 17.44
N VAL A 91 3.60 12.20 18.12
CA VAL A 91 2.68 12.66 19.18
C VAL A 91 3.45 13.31 20.33
N VAL A 92 4.53 12.67 20.80
CA VAL A 92 5.39 13.25 21.86
C VAL A 92 6.02 14.57 21.39
N ALA A 93 6.54 14.63 20.17
CA ALA A 93 7.15 15.84 19.61
C ALA A 93 6.16 17.00 19.51
N VAL A 94 4.90 16.75 19.14
CA VAL A 94 3.83 17.77 19.11
C VAL A 94 3.52 18.29 20.51
N ILE A 95 3.41 17.41 21.52
CA ILE A 95 3.18 17.80 22.91
C ILE A 95 4.35 18.64 23.44
N VAL A 96 5.59 18.20 23.21
CA VAL A 96 6.80 18.94 23.61
C VAL A 96 6.82 20.33 22.97
N ASN A 97 6.52 20.46 21.68
CA ASN A 97 6.45 21.75 21.00
C ASN A 97 5.36 22.67 21.56
N LEU A 98 4.23 22.12 21.99
CA LEU A 98 3.19 22.93 22.62
C LEU A 98 3.67 23.49 23.97
N LEU A 99 4.39 22.68 24.76
CA LEU A 99 4.90 23.05 26.09
C LEU A 99 6.07 24.05 26.05
N ILE A 100 6.81 24.14 24.94
CA ILE A 100 7.88 25.13 24.72
C ILE A 100 7.39 26.58 24.91
N ASN A 101 6.10 26.85 24.70
CA ASN A 101 5.51 28.19 24.86
C ASN A 101 5.46 28.67 26.32
N ILE A 102 5.77 27.81 27.30
CA ILE A 102 5.83 28.17 28.72
C ILE A 102 7.24 28.71 29.04
N PRO A 103 7.41 30.02 29.35
CA PRO A 103 8.73 30.65 29.45
C PRO A 103 9.66 30.02 30.51
N ALA A 104 9.09 29.51 31.60
CA ALA A 104 9.85 28.92 32.71
C ALA A 104 10.59 27.63 32.35
N VAL A 105 10.15 26.90 31.32
CA VAL A 105 10.63 25.54 30.99
C VAL A 105 11.07 25.41 29.52
N ASN A 106 10.97 26.48 28.73
CA ASN A 106 11.24 26.50 27.30
C ASN A 106 12.61 25.88 26.95
N ALA A 107 13.70 26.29 27.60
CA ALA A 107 15.03 25.80 27.30
C ALA A 107 15.16 24.27 27.42
N LEU A 108 14.54 23.67 28.45
CA LEU A 108 14.55 22.22 28.65
C LEU A 108 13.77 21.51 27.53
N PHE A 109 12.57 21.99 27.21
CA PHE A 109 11.75 21.38 26.17
C PHE A 109 12.32 21.58 24.76
N ALA A 110 13.05 22.68 24.50
CA ALA A 110 13.76 22.89 23.25
C ALA A 110 14.87 21.85 23.03
N VAL A 111 15.67 21.57 24.08
CA VAL A 111 16.69 20.51 24.02
C VAL A 111 16.04 19.13 23.83
N LEU A 112 14.93 18.85 24.54
CA LEU A 112 14.20 17.60 24.39
C LEU A 112 13.62 17.42 22.98
N ALA A 113 13.05 18.47 22.39
CA ALA A 113 12.53 18.46 21.03
C ALA A 113 13.63 18.14 20.02
N ALA A 114 14.79 18.79 20.15
CA ALA A 114 15.95 18.52 19.31
C ALA A 114 16.44 17.07 19.45
N ALA A 115 16.52 16.55 20.67
CA ALA A 115 16.92 15.17 20.92
C ALA A 115 15.96 14.15 20.29
N ILE A 116 14.65 14.37 20.41
CA ILE A 116 13.62 13.53 19.78
C ILE A 116 13.78 13.56 18.25
N TRP A 117 13.97 14.74 17.67
CA TRP A 117 14.08 14.88 16.21
C TRP A 117 15.34 14.21 15.66
N VAL A 118 16.48 14.33 16.36
CA VAL A 118 17.73 13.64 16.01
C VAL A 118 17.56 12.14 16.13
N PHE A 119 17.00 11.64 17.24
CA PHE A 119 16.75 10.22 17.44
C PHE A 119 15.86 9.64 16.33
N LEU A 120 14.73 10.29 16.05
CA LEU A 120 13.80 9.90 14.99
C LEU A 120 14.48 9.87 13.62
N THR A 121 15.29 10.89 13.30
CA THR A 121 16.01 10.99 12.02
C THR A 121 17.03 9.86 11.86
N VAL A 122 17.87 9.62 12.87
CA VAL A 122 18.92 8.58 12.80
C VAL A 122 18.31 7.20 12.56
N TYR A 123 17.30 6.82 13.34
CA TYR A 123 16.66 5.52 13.18
C TYR A 123 15.88 5.40 11.86
N SER A 124 15.24 6.47 11.40
CA SER A 124 14.57 6.52 10.09
C SER A 124 15.55 6.28 8.94
N VAL A 125 16.74 6.89 8.99
CA VAL A 125 17.79 6.72 7.99
C VAL A 125 18.38 5.31 8.02
N ILE A 126 18.71 4.78 9.20
CA ILE A 126 19.24 3.41 9.34
C ILE A 126 18.25 2.39 8.76
N ALA A 127 16.98 2.49 9.14
CA ALA A 127 15.93 1.62 8.64
C ALA A 127 15.78 1.72 7.12
N GLY A 128 15.75 2.96 6.58
CA GLY A 128 15.65 3.18 5.14
C GLY A 128 16.83 2.59 4.36
N ILE A 129 18.05 2.67 4.87
CA ILE A 129 19.23 2.05 4.23
C ILE A 129 19.12 0.51 4.20
N GLU A 130 18.69 -0.10 5.30
CA GLU A 130 18.52 -1.56 5.37
C GLU A 130 17.40 -2.06 4.44
N VAL A 131 16.27 -1.35 4.44
CA VAL A 131 15.14 -1.66 3.58
C VAL A 131 15.46 -1.42 2.11
N ASN A 132 16.29 -0.43 1.79
CA ASN A 132 16.78 -0.21 0.43
C ASN A 132 17.62 -1.38 -0.08
N ARG A 133 18.34 -2.08 0.80
CA ARG A 133 19.04 -3.34 0.48
C ARG A 133 18.08 -4.54 0.35
N GLY A 134 16.78 -4.35 0.61
CA GLY A 134 15.76 -5.40 0.62
C GLY A 134 15.76 -6.24 1.89
N ARG A 135 16.35 -5.73 2.97
CA ARG A 135 16.31 -6.39 4.27
C ARG A 135 15.17 -5.77 5.10
N PRO A 136 14.20 -6.57 5.58
CA PRO A 136 13.16 -6.05 6.45
C PRO A 136 13.80 -5.50 7.73
N TYR A 137 13.39 -4.32 8.16
CA TYR A 137 13.92 -3.69 9.35
C TYR A 137 12.90 -3.79 10.50
N ARG A 138 13.39 -3.94 11.73
CA ARG A 138 12.55 -3.88 12.93
C ARG A 138 13.12 -2.85 13.87
N TYR A 139 12.33 -1.83 14.16
CA TYR A 139 12.74 -0.81 15.13
C TYR A 139 12.83 -1.44 16.51
N PRO A 140 13.94 -1.26 17.25
CA PRO A 140 14.07 -1.78 18.61
C PRO A 140 13.02 -1.19 19.56
N LEU A 141 12.63 0.07 19.33
CA LEU A 141 11.62 0.79 20.10
C LEU A 141 10.39 1.03 19.22
N ASN A 142 9.54 0.02 19.11
CA ASN A 142 8.30 0.10 18.34
C ASN A 142 7.10 -0.37 19.16
N LEU A 143 6.08 0.48 19.30
CA LEU A 143 4.87 0.17 20.08
C LEU A 143 3.89 -0.75 19.34
N ARG A 144 4.10 -1.01 18.04
CA ARG A 144 3.29 -1.92 17.21
C ARG A 144 1.77 -1.78 17.45
N LEU A 145 1.30 -0.53 17.44
CA LEU A 145 -0.08 -0.17 17.74
C LEU A 145 -1.03 -0.70 16.64
N ILE A 146 -0.56 -0.73 15.40
CA ILE A 146 -1.30 -1.19 14.23
C ILE A 146 -0.84 -2.61 13.89
N HIS A 147 -1.79 -3.56 13.90
CA HIS A 147 -1.59 -4.97 13.55
C HIS A 147 -1.89 -5.26 12.08
#